data_AF-A0A544Y3N9-F1
#
_entry.id   AF-A0A544Y3N9-F1
#
_cell.length_a   1.000
_cell.length_b   1.000
_cell.length_c   1.000
_cell.angle_alpha   90.00
_cell.angle_beta   90.00
_cell.angle_gamma   90.00
#
_symmetry.space_group_name_H-M   'P 1'
#
loop_
_entity.id
_entity.type
_entity.pdbx_description
1 polymer ?
#
loop_
_entity_poly.entity_id
_entity_poly.type
_entity_poly.pdbx_seq_one_letter_code
_entity_poly.pdbx_strand_id
1 'polypeptide(L)'
;GKAGAAEVAKAGRYLRAVLDPDGEDRDEQADYARRFLRVRPTKAGGLEGEFYLPGEAAARLRALLDAYAKPRAEGDDRPLRVRNADAFIALLEEKIATELLVLVNAESLPTDPDPTDPQ
;
A
#
# COMPACT_ATOMS: atom_id res chain seq x y z
N GLY A 1 0.76 45.58 4.27
CA GLY A 1 0.19 44.28 4.68
C GLY A 1 1.31 43.29 4.83
N LYS A 2 1.33 42.49 5.90
CA LYS A 2 2.28 41.38 6.03
C LYS A 2 1.67 40.16 5.33
N ALA A 3 2.39 39.59 4.38
CA ALA A 3 1.98 38.35 3.73
C ALA A 3 1.81 37.25 4.80
N GLY A 4 0.73 36.47 4.72
CA GLY A 4 0.48 35.36 5.63
C GLY A 4 1.49 34.22 5.40
N ALA A 5 1.71 33.37 6.40
CA ALA A 5 2.66 32.24 6.29
C ALA A 5 2.39 31.33 5.08
N ALA A 6 1.11 31.14 4.72
CA ALA A 6 0.70 30.38 3.53
C ALA A 6 1.16 31.04 2.21
N GLU A 7 1.17 32.37 2.17
CA GLU A 7 1.53 33.18 1.00
C GLU A 7 3.05 33.19 0.81
N VAL A 8 3.80 33.27 1.92
CA VAL A 8 5.26 33.08 1.94
C VAL A 8 5.65 31.67 1.50
N ALA A 9 4.94 30.63 1.98
CA ALA A 9 5.19 29.25 1.57
C ALA A 9 4.92 29.01 0.08
N LYS A 10 3.87 29.64 -0.47
CA LYS A 10 3.55 29.56 -1.90
C LYS A 10 4.62 30.25 -2.76
N ALA A 11 5.05 31.45 -2.36
CA ALA A 11 6.12 32.18 -3.04
C ALA A 11 7.46 31.43 -2.98
N GLY A 12 7.78 30.82 -1.83
CA GLY A 12 8.98 30.01 -1.66
C GLY A 12 9.02 28.78 -2.57
N ARG A 13 7.90 28.05 -2.69
CA ARG A 13 7.80 26.92 -3.63
C ARG A 13 7.98 27.35 -5.08
N TYR A 14 7.37 28.47 -5.49
CA TYR A 14 7.52 29.01 -6.83
C TYR A 14 8.96 29.41 -7.16
N LEU A 15 9.62 30.15 -6.25
CA LEU A 15 11.02 30.53 -6.40
C LEU A 15 11.94 29.30 -6.51
N ARG A 16 11.68 28.26 -5.72
CA ARG A 16 12.43 27.01 -5.79
C ARG A 16 12.27 26.33 -7.15
N ALA A 17 11.05 26.18 -7.66
CA ALA A 17 10.79 25.57 -8.96
C ALA A 17 11.39 26.36 -10.14
N VAL A 18 11.50 27.69 -10.03
CA VAL A 18 12.17 28.52 -11.04
C VAL A 18 13.69 28.37 -10.99
N LEU A 19 14.26 28.26 -9.78
CA LEU A 19 15.71 28.17 -9.57
C LEU A 19 16.26 26.75 -9.81
N ASP A 20 15.44 25.74 -9.56
CA ASP A 20 15.78 24.34 -9.75
C ASP A 20 14.57 23.58 -10.32
N PRO A 21 14.28 23.73 -11.62
CA PRO A 21 13.11 23.11 -12.25
C PRO A 21 13.15 21.59 -12.20
N ASP A 22 14.36 21.01 -12.24
CA ASP A 22 14.57 19.57 -12.15
C ASP A 22 14.73 19.11 -10.68
N GLY A 23 14.64 20.02 -9.72
CA GLY A 23 14.89 19.74 -8.30
C GLY A 23 13.86 18.81 -7.69
N GLU A 24 12.59 18.97 -8.05
CA GLU A 24 11.51 18.08 -7.60
C GLU A 24 11.68 16.67 -8.17
N ASP A 25 11.95 16.53 -9.47
CA ASP A 25 12.17 15.22 -10.11
C ASP A 25 13.41 14.51 -9.55
N ARG A 26 14.50 15.24 -9.28
CA ARG A 26 15.72 14.68 -8.65
C ARG A 26 15.48 14.25 -7.21
N ASP A 27 14.72 15.04 -6.45
CA ASP A 27 14.32 14.70 -5.08
C ASP A 27 13.42 13.46 -5.07
N GLU A 28 12.47 13.35 -5.99
CA GLU A 28 11.59 12.19 -6.14
C GLU A 28 12.37 10.93 -6.57
N GLN A 29 13.32 11.06 -7.49
CA GLN A 29 14.17 9.94 -7.93
C GLN A 29 15.08 9.47 -6.79
N ALA A 30 15.64 10.40 -6.01
CA ALA A 30 16.43 10.10 -4.82
C ALA A 30 15.58 9.46 -3.72
N ASP A 31 14.35 9.93 -3.52
CA ASP A 31 13.39 9.35 -2.58
C ASP A 31 13.01 7.92 -2.98
N TYR A 32 12.74 7.73 -4.28
CA TYR A 32 12.46 6.43 -4.85
C TYR A 32 13.64 5.47 -4.73
N ALA A 33 14.88 5.94 -4.89
CA ALA A 33 16.09 5.14 -4.74
C ALA A 33 16.28 4.59 -3.30
N ARG A 34 15.70 5.24 -2.28
CA ARG A 34 15.78 4.83 -0.88
C ARG A 34 14.78 3.73 -0.50
N ARG A 35 13.83 3.39 -1.37
CA ARG A 35 12.80 2.38 -1.11
C ARG A 35 13.41 1.03 -0.74
N PHE A 36 12.86 0.40 0.29
CA PHE A 36 13.25 -0.96 0.66
C PHE A 36 12.10 -1.69 1.35
N LEU A 37 12.17 -3.02 1.33
CA LEU A 37 11.38 -3.91 2.17
C LEU A 37 12.33 -4.98 2.70
N ARG A 38 12.41 -5.11 4.02
CA ARG A 38 13.15 -6.17 4.70
C ARG A 38 12.19 -6.94 5.56
N VAL A 39 12.26 -8.25 5.50
CA VAL A 39 11.45 -9.15 6.31
C VAL A 39 12.35 -10.21 6.91
N ARG A 40 11.99 -10.67 8.10
CA ARG A 40 12.66 -11.77 8.80
C ARG A 40 11.62 -12.69 9.44
N PRO A 41 11.80 -14.01 9.34
CA PRO A 41 10.96 -14.95 10.06
C PRO A 41 11.20 -14.80 11.56
N THR A 42 10.14 -14.98 12.33
CA THR A 42 10.19 -15.05 13.80
C THR A 42 10.28 -16.51 14.25
N LYS A 43 10.72 -16.72 15.50
CA LYS A 43 10.77 -18.08 16.08
C LYS A 43 9.39 -18.74 16.20
N ALA A 44 8.32 -17.95 16.22
CA ALA A 44 6.93 -18.41 16.33
C ALA A 44 6.26 -18.63 14.96
N GLY A 45 7.00 -18.56 13.84
CA GLY A 45 6.46 -18.76 12.50
C GLY A 45 5.77 -17.54 11.87
N GLY A 46 5.70 -16.41 12.59
CA GLY A 46 5.26 -15.13 12.02
C GLY A 46 6.36 -14.43 11.22
N LEU A 47 6.00 -13.36 10.51
CA LEU A 47 6.92 -12.53 9.72
C LEU A 47 6.99 -11.12 10.32
N GLU A 48 8.20 -10.65 10.62
CA GLU A 48 8.44 -9.27 11.06
C GLU A 48 9.22 -8.53 9.97
N GLY A 49 8.93 -7.24 9.76
CA GLY A 49 9.59 -6.49 8.70
C GLY A 49 9.63 -4.98 8.93
N GLU A 50 10.48 -4.34 8.14
CA GLU A 50 10.63 -2.89 8.04
C GLU A 50 10.66 -2.50 6.57
N PHE A 51 10.10 -1.34 6.24
CA PHE A 51 10.11 -0.84 4.87
C PHE A 51 10.17 0.68 4.82
N TYR A 52 10.60 1.19 3.69
CA TYR A 52 10.48 2.59 3.30
C TYR A 52 9.78 2.67 1.96
N LEU A 53 8.75 3.50 1.89
CA LEU A 53 8.03 3.81 0.65
C LEU A 53 8.23 5.29 0.33
N PRO A 54 8.46 5.62 -0.95
CA PRO A 54 8.49 7.00 -1.41
C PRO A 54 7.09 7.63 -1.32
N GLY A 55 7.03 8.95 -1.32
CA GLY A 55 5.86 9.75 -0.92
C GLY A 55 4.51 9.23 -1.41
N GLU A 56 4.34 9.03 -2.71
CA GLU A 56 3.06 8.60 -3.30
C GLU A 56 2.63 7.19 -2.86
N ALA A 57 3.58 6.24 -2.82
CA ALA A 57 3.31 4.87 -2.35
C ALA A 57 3.03 4.85 -0.84
N ALA A 58 3.74 5.67 -0.06
CA ALA A 58 3.49 5.83 1.37
C ALA A 58 2.10 6.42 1.64
N ALA A 59 1.67 7.41 0.87
CA ALA A 59 0.35 8.03 0.98
C ALA A 59 -0.77 7.01 0.68
N ARG A 60 -0.61 6.19 -0.36
CA ARG A 60 -1.56 5.12 -0.69
C ARG A 60 -1.67 4.08 0.42
N LEU A 61 -0.55 3.58 0.93
CA LEU A 61 -0.57 2.62 2.04
C LEU A 61 -1.18 3.23 3.30
N ARG A 62 -0.86 4.50 3.60
CA ARG A 62 -1.48 5.21 4.72
C ARG A 62 -3.00 5.29 4.57
N ALA A 63 -3.49 5.68 3.39
CA ALA A 63 -4.92 5.78 3.11
C ALA A 63 -5.64 4.43 3.27
N LEU A 64 -5.01 3.34 2.82
CA LEU A 64 -5.53 1.97 3.03
C LEU A 64 -5.60 1.64 4.53
N LEU A 65 -4.51 1.83 5.27
CA LEU A 65 -4.51 1.56 6.71
C LEU A 65 -5.55 2.42 7.44
N ASP A 66 -5.66 3.71 7.11
CA ASP A 66 -6.64 4.62 7.73
C ASP A 66 -8.09 4.23 7.41
N ALA A 67 -8.35 3.62 6.25
CA ALA A 67 -9.67 3.11 5.89
C ALA A 67 -10.04 1.85 6.68
N TYR A 68 -9.11 0.90 6.82
CA TYR A 68 -9.37 -0.43 7.38
C TYR A 68 -9.09 -0.54 8.89
N ALA A 69 -8.27 0.35 9.47
CA ALA A 69 -7.94 0.38 10.89
C ALA A 69 -8.93 1.22 11.72
N LYS A 70 -10.06 1.64 11.14
CA LYS A 70 -11.13 2.35 11.87
C LYS A 70 -11.73 1.44 12.96
N PRO A 71 -12.10 2.00 14.13
CA PRO A 71 -12.86 1.27 15.14
C PRO A 71 -14.08 0.59 14.52
N ARG A 72 -14.22 -0.73 14.71
CA ARG A 72 -15.32 -1.49 14.10
C ARG A 72 -16.57 -1.54 14.97
N ALA A 73 -16.45 -1.17 16.24
CA ALA A 73 -17.54 -1.10 17.20
C ALA A 73 -17.29 0.03 18.21
N GLU A 74 -18.36 0.51 18.83
CA GLU A 74 -18.27 1.41 19.98
C GLU A 74 -17.55 0.68 21.13
N GLY A 75 -16.55 1.34 21.72
CA GLY A 75 -15.67 0.72 22.73
C GLY A 75 -14.51 -0.12 22.18
N ASP A 76 -14.13 0.03 20.91
CA ASP A 76 -12.91 -0.60 20.38
C ASP A 76 -11.64 0.06 20.94
N ASP A 77 -11.14 -0.49 22.05
CA ASP A 77 -9.97 -0.01 22.79
C ASP A 77 -8.63 -0.47 22.19
N ARG A 78 -8.64 -1.18 21.05
CA ARG A 78 -7.40 -1.69 20.46
C ARG A 78 -6.49 -0.53 20.03
N PRO A 79 -5.19 -0.58 20.40
CA PRO A 79 -4.21 0.41 19.94
C PRO A 79 -4.15 0.46 18.41
N LEU A 80 -3.86 1.66 17.87
CA LEU A 80 -3.77 1.86 16.41
C LEU A 80 -2.81 0.87 15.73
N ARG A 81 -1.70 0.51 16.38
CA ARG A 81 -0.75 -0.50 15.85
C ARG A 81 -1.38 -1.88 15.65
N VAL A 82 -2.30 -2.28 16.53
CA VAL A 82 -3.02 -3.56 16.44
C VAL A 82 -4.05 -3.49 15.33
N ARG A 83 -4.83 -2.41 15.28
CA ARG A 83 -5.81 -2.19 14.19
C ARG A 83 -5.16 -2.09 12.80
N ASN A 84 -3.97 -1.49 12.71
CA ASN A 84 -3.18 -1.47 11.48
C ASN A 84 -2.68 -2.86 11.08
N ALA A 85 -2.27 -3.70 12.05
CA ALA A 85 -1.88 -5.08 11.77
C ALA A 85 -3.09 -5.89 11.27
N ASP A 86 -4.24 -5.78 11.95
CA ASP A 86 -5.49 -6.44 11.54
C ASP A 86 -5.93 -5.99 10.13
N ALA A 87 -5.82 -4.69 9.84
CA ALA A 87 -6.10 -4.13 8.51
C ALA A 87 -5.15 -4.71 7.44
N PHE A 88 -3.86 -4.81 7.74
CA PHE A 88 -2.88 -5.36 6.82
C PHE A 88 -3.12 -6.86 6.55
N ILE A 89 -3.48 -7.64 7.58
CA ILE A 89 -3.86 -9.04 7.44
C ILE A 89 -5.09 -9.18 6.53
N ALA A 90 -6.14 -8.39 6.78
CA ALA A 90 -7.36 -8.43 5.98
C ALA A 90 -7.10 -8.09 4.49
N LEU A 91 -6.21 -7.12 4.21
CA LEU A 91 -5.82 -6.79 2.83
C LEU A 91 -5.08 -7.94 2.13
N LEU A 92 -4.23 -8.67 2.85
CA LEU A 92 -3.55 -9.84 2.30
C LEU A 92 -4.54 -10.98 2.00
N GLU A 93 -5.50 -11.21 2.90
CA GLU A 93 -6.55 -12.21 2.72
C GLU A 93 -7.45 -11.90 1.52
N GLU A 94 -7.88 -10.63 1.35
CA GLU A 94 -8.71 -10.18 0.23
C GLU A 94 -8.00 -10.37 -1.12
N LYS A 95 -6.72 -10.02 -1.19
CA LYS A 95 -5.94 -10.15 -2.43
C LYS A 95 -5.65 -11.61 -2.80
N ILE A 96 -5.31 -12.45 -1.82
CA ILE A 96 -5.10 -13.89 -2.05
C ILE A 96 -6.41 -14.56 -2.50
N ALA A 97 -7.55 -14.21 -1.90
CA ALA A 97 -8.84 -14.73 -2.33
C ALA A 97 -9.19 -14.32 -3.77
N THR A 98 -8.89 -13.07 -4.14
CA THR A 98 -9.12 -12.55 -5.50
C THR A 98 -8.22 -13.22 -6.54
N GLU A 99 -6.93 -13.42 -6.25
CA GLU A 99 -5.99 -14.11 -7.15
C GLU A 99 -6.31 -15.61 -7.29
N LEU A 100 -6.75 -16.28 -6.22
CA LEU A 100 -7.25 -17.66 -6.27
C LEU A 100 -8.53 -17.80 -7.11
N LEU A 101 -9.46 -16.85 -6.99
CA LEU A 101 -10.68 -16.82 -7.80
C LEU A 101 -10.37 -16.68 -9.31
N VAL A 102 -9.35 -15.91 -9.68
CA VAL A 102 -8.92 -15.76 -11.09
C VAL A 102 -8.28 -17.04 -11.62
N LEU A 103 -7.45 -17.73 -10.82
CA LEU A 103 -6.84 -19.00 -11.22
C LEU A 103 -7.87 -20.13 -11.38
N VAL A 104 -8.88 -20.20 -10.52
CA VAL A 104 -9.97 -21.18 -10.66
C VAL A 104 -10.83 -20.90 -11.90
N ASN A 105 -11.10 -19.63 -12.22
CA ASN A 105 -11.89 -19.27 -13.40
C ASN A 105 -11.19 -19.52 -14.74
N ALA A 106 -9.85 -19.47 -14.79
CA ALA A 106 -9.10 -19.66 -16.03
C ALA A 106 -8.90 -21.14 -16.42
N GLU A 107 -8.92 -22.06 -15.45
CA GLU A 107 -8.57 -23.47 -15.70
C GLU A 107 -9.58 -24.52 -15.19
N SER A 108 -10.69 -24.14 -14.53
CA SER A 108 -11.54 -25.13 -13.83
C SER A 108 -12.92 -25.41 -14.42
N LEU A 109 -13.16 -25.18 -15.72
CA LEU A 109 -14.32 -25.82 -16.35
C LEU A 109 -13.90 -27.23 -16.82
N PRO A 110 -14.41 -28.32 -16.20
CA PRO A 110 -14.27 -29.63 -16.82
C PRO A 110 -14.95 -29.56 -18.19
N THR A 111 -14.21 -29.85 -19.27
CA THR A 111 -14.85 -30.20 -20.54
C THR A 111 -15.74 -31.41 -20.29
N ASP A 112 -17.02 -31.29 -20.62
CA ASP A 112 -17.94 -32.43 -20.61
C ASP A 112 -17.28 -33.60 -21.37
N PRO A 113 -17.37 -34.84 -20.86
CA PRO A 113 -16.82 -35.99 -21.57
C PRO A 113 -17.48 -36.10 -22.95
N ASP A 114 -16.65 -36.18 -23.98
CA ASP A 114 -17.07 -36.30 -25.36
C ASP A 114 -17.86 -37.61 -25.55
N PRO A 115 -19.13 -37.60 -26.02
CA PRO A 115 -19.95 -38.81 -26.12
C PRO A 115 -19.45 -39.82 -27.17
N THR A 116 -18.35 -39.52 -27.86
CA THR A 116 -17.85 -40.31 -28.99
C THR A 116 -16.54 -41.05 -28.73
N ASP A 117 -16.05 -41.16 -27.49
CA ASP A 117 -14.87 -41.99 -27.20
C ASP A 117 -15.25 -43.49 -27.17
N PRO A 118 -14.83 -44.32 -28.16
CA PRO A 118 -15.05 -45.75 -28.12
C PRO A 118 -13.97 -46.41 -27.27
N GLN A 119 -14.37 -47.22 -26.28
CA GLN A 119 -13.44 -48.11 -25.55
C GLN A 119 -12.74 -49.11 -26.46
#